data_AF-A0A9P4WSD9-F1
#
_entry.id   AF-A0A9P4WSD9-F1
#
_cell.length_a   1.000
_cell.length_b   1.000
_cell.length_c   1.000
_cell.angle_alpha   90.00
_cell.angle_beta   90.00
_cell.angle_gamma   90.00
#
_symmetry.space_group_name_H-M   'P 1'
#
loop_
_entity.id
_entity.type
_entity.pdbx_description
1 polymer ?
#
loop_
_entity_poly.entity_id
_entity_poly.type
_entity_poly.pdbx_seq_one_letter_code
_entity_poly.pdbx_strand_id
1 'polypeptide(L)'
;MDPDTPIASDPQPSLFRWILGFLMVGACWGLTTPFMRKAAMNYTPPTHPALTDPKNSALKKKALGVWYAVKGVLSRPAYAVPLLLNVTGSVWFFILIGKAELSLTVPITNSLAFMFTVLGEWWAEKKVISRDTWIGMGLALAGIALCVQSKS
;
A
#
# COMPACT_ATOMS: atom_id res chain seq x y z
N MET A 1 49.39 -11.57 -13.22
CA MET A 1 47.94 -11.32 -13.38
C MET A 1 47.26 -12.60 -12.92
N ASP A 2 47.05 -12.74 -11.61
CA ASP A 2 46.42 -13.93 -11.05
C ASP A 2 44.93 -13.95 -11.41
N PRO A 3 44.39 -15.05 -11.98
CA PRO A 3 42.96 -15.14 -12.36
C PRO A 3 42.04 -15.50 -11.19
N ASP A 4 42.58 -15.85 -10.03
CA ASP A 4 41.81 -16.43 -8.92
C ASP A 4 41.53 -15.43 -7.80
N THR A 5 40.97 -14.27 -8.16
CA THR A 5 40.33 -13.43 -7.14
C THR A 5 38.94 -14.03 -6.89
N PRO A 6 38.66 -14.65 -5.72
CA PRO A 6 37.31 -15.09 -5.42
C PRO A 6 36.43 -13.83 -5.42
N ILE A 7 35.52 -13.76 -6.38
CA ILE A 7 34.47 -12.75 -6.41
C ILE A 7 33.77 -12.88 -5.06
N ALA A 8 33.93 -11.86 -4.21
CA ALA A 8 33.34 -11.83 -2.88
C ALA A 8 31.86 -12.20 -3.04
N SER A 9 31.47 -13.34 -2.48
CA SER A 9 30.07 -13.72 -2.39
C SER A 9 29.42 -12.66 -1.52
N ASP A 10 28.69 -11.75 -2.15
CA ASP A 10 27.89 -10.76 -1.44
C ASP A 10 27.10 -11.50 -0.35
N PRO A 11 27.23 -11.12 0.92
CA PRO A 11 26.61 -11.86 2.01
C PRO A 11 25.10 -11.86 1.76
N GLN A 12 24.58 -13.05 1.44
CA GLN A 12 23.16 -13.27 1.19
C GLN A 12 22.37 -12.62 2.32
N PRO A 13 21.55 -11.59 2.06
CA PRO A 13 20.82 -10.93 3.12
C PRO A 13 19.98 -11.97 3.84
N SER A 14 20.18 -12.09 5.15
CA SER A 14 19.52 -13.09 6.00
C SER A 14 18.03 -13.17 5.69
N LEU A 15 17.46 -14.38 5.62
CA LEU A 15 16.03 -14.63 5.37
C LEU A 15 15.10 -13.70 6.17
N PHE A 16 15.49 -13.36 7.39
CA PHE A 16 14.80 -12.38 8.24
C PHE A 16 14.62 -10.98 7.59
N ARG A 17 15.64 -10.46 6.90
CA ARG A 17 15.59 -9.17 6.19
C ARG A 17 14.59 -9.20 5.02
N TRP A 18 14.49 -10.35 4.36
CA TRP A 18 13.50 -10.58 3.30
C TRP A 18 12.08 -10.58 3.85
N ILE A 19 11.85 -11.35 4.93
CA ILE A 19 10.55 -11.40 5.62
C ILE A 19 10.17 -10.00 6.10
N LEU A 20 11.09 -9.28 6.74
CA LEU A 20 10.86 -7.91 7.21
C LEU A 20 10.56 -6.97 6.04
N GLY A 21 11.27 -7.11 4.91
CA GLY A 21 11.01 -6.35 3.69
C GLY A 21 9.59 -6.56 3.15
N PHE A 22 9.18 -7.82 2.98
CA PHE A 22 7.82 -8.14 2.53
C PHE A 22 6.75 -7.66 3.52
N LEU A 23 7.03 -7.75 4.82
CA LEU A 23 6.13 -7.29 5.87
C LEU A 23 5.99 -5.77 5.87
N MET A 24 7.08 -5.02 5.68
CA MET A 24 7.04 -3.56 5.54
C MET A 24 6.29 -3.13 4.28
N VAL A 25 6.54 -3.76 3.13
CA VAL A 25 5.82 -3.43 1.88
C VAL A 25 4.34 -3.73 2.02
N GLY A 26 4.00 -4.93 2.52
CA GLY A 26 2.62 -5.33 2.77
C GLY A 26 1.92 -4.38 3.74
N ALA A 27 2.60 -3.93 4.81
CA ALA A 27 2.06 -2.97 5.75
C ALA A 27 1.85 -1.60 5.11
N CYS A 28 2.82 -1.10 4.34
CA CYS A 28 2.73 0.18 3.65
C CYS A 28 1.59 0.21 2.63
N TRP A 29 1.33 -0.88 1.91
CA TRP A 29 0.19 -0.94 0.99
C TRP A 29 -1.13 -1.20 1.70
N GLY A 30 -1.14 -2.18 2.60
CA GLY A 30 -2.36 -2.64 3.26
C GLY A 30 -2.89 -1.62 4.27
N LEU A 31 -2.06 -1.16 5.20
CA LEU A 31 -2.52 -0.24 6.26
C LEU A 31 -2.88 1.14 5.70
N THR A 32 -2.22 1.63 4.64
CA THR A 32 -2.49 2.99 4.16
C THR A 32 -3.83 3.11 3.45
N THR A 33 -4.30 2.04 2.81
CA THR A 33 -5.55 2.00 2.04
C THR A 33 -6.80 2.38 2.85
N PRO A 34 -7.11 1.77 4.00
CA PRO A 34 -8.28 2.14 4.80
C PRO A 34 -8.15 3.54 5.41
N PHE A 35 -6.93 3.98 5.76
CA PHE A 35 -6.71 5.34 6.28
C PHE A 35 -6.91 6.41 5.20
N MET A 36 -6.42 6.19 3.97
CA MET A 36 -6.70 7.06 2.83
C MET A 36 -8.20 7.14 2.53
N ARG A 37 -8.89 5.99 2.54
CA ARG A 37 -10.35 5.91 2.34
C ARG A 37 -11.09 6.72 3.41
N LYS A 38 -10.74 6.52 4.68
CA LYS A 38 -11.34 7.27 5.80
C LYS A 38 -11.06 8.77 5.69
N ALA A 39 -9.83 9.17 5.35
CA ALA A 39 -9.47 10.57 5.18
C ALA A 39 -10.23 11.24 4.01
N ALA A 40 -10.43 10.51 2.90
CA ALA A 40 -11.19 10.98 1.75
C ALA A 40 -12.70 11.12 2.05
N MET A 41 -13.30 10.16 2.77
CA MET A 41 -14.72 10.23 3.16
C MET A 41 -15.02 11.39 4.12
N ASN A 42 -14.06 11.75 4.97
CA ASN A 42 -14.17 12.90 5.88
C ASN A 42 -13.80 14.24 5.21
N TYR A 43 -13.64 14.27 3.89
CA TYR A 43 -13.36 15.49 3.15
C TYR A 43 -14.62 16.05 2.50
N THR A 44 -15.07 17.20 3.01
CA THR A 44 -16.05 18.05 2.33
C THR A 44 -15.28 19.14 1.57
N PRO A 45 -15.36 19.18 0.22
CA PRO A 45 -14.70 20.22 -0.55
C PRO A 45 -15.25 21.61 -0.17
N PRO A 46 -14.41 22.60 0.15
CA PRO A 46 -14.88 23.95 0.39
C PRO A 46 -15.48 24.54 -0.89
N THR A 47 -16.66 25.16 -0.77
CA THR A 47 -17.35 25.84 -1.87
C THR A 47 -16.56 27.08 -2.28
N HIS A 48 -15.76 26.97 -3.35
CA HIS A 48 -14.99 28.10 -3.87
C HIS A 48 -15.88 29.03 -4.73
N PRO A 49 -15.78 30.37 -4.60
CA PRO A 49 -16.58 31.33 -5.38
C PRO A 49 -16.52 31.16 -6.91
N ALA A 50 -15.42 30.59 -7.42
CA ALA A 50 -15.22 30.29 -8.84
C ALA A 50 -16.13 29.15 -9.37
N LEU A 51 -16.70 28.34 -8.46
CA LEU A 51 -17.62 27.24 -8.75
C LEU A 51 -19.08 27.72 -8.79
N THR A 52 -19.39 28.84 -8.13
CA THR A 52 -20.72 29.47 -8.09
C THR A 52 -20.94 30.52 -9.18
N ASP A 53 -19.89 30.96 -9.88
CA ASP A 53 -19.99 31.99 -10.92
C ASP A 53 -20.90 31.54 -12.10
N PRO A 54 -22.06 32.18 -12.36
CA PRO A 54 -23.01 31.77 -13.40
C PRO A 54 -22.43 31.74 -14.81
N LYS A 55 -21.34 32.47 -15.07
CA LYS A 55 -20.72 32.59 -16.41
C LYS A 55 -19.80 31.42 -16.79
N ASN A 56 -19.41 30.57 -15.84
CA ASN A 56 -18.54 29.44 -16.13
C ASN A 56 -19.35 28.23 -16.65
N SER A 57 -18.92 27.68 -17.80
CA SER A 57 -19.45 26.42 -18.34
C SER A 57 -19.41 25.32 -17.27
N ALA A 58 -20.47 24.50 -17.22
CA ALA A 58 -20.61 23.41 -16.25
C ALA A 58 -19.38 22.47 -16.22
N LEU A 59 -18.70 22.32 -17.36
CA LEU A 59 -17.47 21.54 -17.48
C LEU A 59 -16.29 22.19 -16.75
N LYS A 60 -16.08 23.51 -16.91
CA LYS A 60 -15.02 24.26 -16.20
C LYS A 60 -15.25 24.25 -14.69
N LYS A 61 -16.51 24.38 -14.24
CA LYS A 61 -16.87 24.28 -12.82
C LYS A 61 -16.53 22.90 -12.25
N LYS A 62 -16.90 21.81 -12.95
CA LYS A 62 -16.54 20.45 -12.53
C LYS A 62 -15.02 20.26 -12.48
N ALA A 63 -14.29 20.70 -13.50
CA ALA A 63 -12.84 20.57 -13.56
C ALA A 63 -12.12 21.33 -12.42
N LEU A 64 -12.49 22.60 -12.20
CA LEU A 64 -11.96 23.40 -11.09
C LEU A 64 -12.35 22.80 -9.73
N GLY A 65 -13.58 22.31 -9.60
CA GLY A 65 -14.06 21.69 -8.37
C GLY A 65 -13.25 20.45 -8.01
N VAL A 66 -13.00 19.58 -8.99
CA VAL A 66 -12.12 18.42 -8.83
C VAL A 66 -10.71 18.85 -8.51
N TRP A 67 -10.15 19.85 -9.19
CA TRP A 67 -8.80 20.35 -8.93
C TRP A 67 -8.62 20.85 -7.49
N TYR A 68 -9.54 21.70 -7.02
CA TYR A 68 -9.51 22.21 -5.65
C TYR A 68 -9.78 21.10 -4.62
N ALA A 69 -10.66 20.15 -4.92
CA ALA A 69 -10.89 18.99 -4.07
C ALA A 69 -9.62 18.14 -3.93
N VAL A 70 -8.97 17.79 -5.04
CA VAL A 70 -7.72 17.02 -5.05
C VAL A 70 -6.63 17.75 -4.29
N LYS A 71 -6.40 19.04 -4.58
CA LYS A 71 -5.39 19.84 -3.88
C LYS A 71 -5.67 19.92 -2.37
N GLY A 72 -6.93 20.09 -1.98
CA GLY A 72 -7.33 20.16 -0.58
C GLY A 72 -7.19 18.84 0.17
N VAL A 73 -7.53 17.71 -0.47
CA VAL A 73 -7.31 16.37 0.08
C VAL A 73 -5.81 16.10 0.24
N LEU A 74 -5.00 16.39 -0.79
CA LEU A 74 -3.56 16.16 -0.78
C LEU A 74 -2.81 17.02 0.25
N SER A 75 -3.34 18.20 0.57
CA SER A 75 -2.74 19.09 1.56
C SER A 75 -3.00 18.65 3.00
N ARG A 76 -3.90 17.69 3.24
CA ARG A 76 -4.20 17.18 4.59
C ARG A 76 -3.19 16.12 5.00
N PRO A 77 -2.55 16.25 6.18
CA PRO A 77 -1.59 15.25 6.66
C PRO A 77 -2.23 13.87 6.84
N ALA A 78 -3.52 13.82 7.18
CA ALA A 78 -4.28 12.58 7.32
C ALA A 78 -4.42 11.76 6.01
N TYR A 79 -4.24 12.39 4.84
CA TYR A 79 -4.22 11.72 3.54
C TYR A 79 -2.80 11.64 2.96
N ALA A 80 -2.03 12.73 3.09
CA ALA A 80 -0.66 12.82 2.57
C ALA A 80 0.29 11.82 3.23
N VAL A 81 0.21 11.62 4.55
CA VAL A 81 1.11 10.68 5.26
C VAL A 81 0.86 9.24 4.81
N PRO A 82 -0.38 8.71 4.79
CA PRO A 82 -0.66 7.40 4.22
C PRO A 82 -0.25 7.27 2.75
N LEU A 83 -0.45 8.32 1.94
CA LEU A 83 -0.07 8.31 0.53
C LEU A 83 1.45 8.18 0.35
N LEU A 84 2.23 8.96 1.11
CA LEU A 84 3.69 8.88 1.07
C LEU A 84 4.17 7.50 1.51
N LEU A 85 3.60 6.95 2.59
CA LEU A 85 3.91 5.59 3.03
C LEU A 85 3.61 4.55 1.93
N ASN A 86 2.47 4.67 1.26
CA ASN A 86 2.09 3.79 0.15
C ASN A 86 3.14 3.82 -0.98
N VAL A 87 3.56 5.02 -1.40
CA VAL A 87 4.60 5.21 -2.42
C VAL A 87 5.96 4.66 -1.98
N THR A 88 6.35 4.89 -0.72
CA THR A 88 7.60 4.31 -0.19
C THR A 88 7.58 2.79 -0.18
N GLY A 89 6.41 2.18 0.08
CA GLY A 89 6.22 0.73 -0.04
C GLY A 89 6.50 0.22 -1.45
N SER A 90 6.03 0.95 -2.47
CA SER A 90 6.29 0.61 -3.88
C SER A 90 7.78 0.67 -4.24
N VAL A 91 8.52 1.66 -3.73
CA VAL A 91 9.99 1.74 -3.93
C VAL A 91 10.67 0.52 -3.34
N TRP A 92 10.31 0.14 -2.11
CA TRP A 92 10.85 -1.08 -1.49
C TRP A 92 10.49 -2.35 -2.24
N PHE A 93 9.26 -2.45 -2.74
CA PHE A 93 8.80 -3.57 -3.55
C PHE A 93 9.63 -3.75 -4.82
N PHE A 94 9.95 -2.67 -5.53
CA PHE A 94 10.81 -2.72 -6.71
C PHE A 94 12.23 -3.21 -6.37
N ILE A 95 12.78 -2.80 -5.23
CA ILE A 95 14.10 -3.28 -4.77
C ILE A 95 14.07 -4.77 -4.42
N LEU A 96 12.99 -5.23 -3.78
CA LEU A 96 12.80 -6.64 -3.40
C LEU A 96 12.64 -7.53 -4.64
N ILE A 97 11.84 -7.12 -5.62
CA ILE A 97 11.68 -7.81 -6.90
C ILE A 97 13.00 -7.93 -7.67
N GLY A 98 13.85 -6.91 -7.64
CA GLY A 98 15.15 -6.95 -8.33
C GLY A 98 16.13 -7.99 -7.75
N LYS A 99 15.84 -8.54 -6.56
CA LYS A 99 16.72 -9.46 -5.83
C LYS A 99 16.08 -10.80 -5.50
N ALA A 100 14.74 -10.93 -5.58
CA ALA A 100 13.98 -12.16 -5.32
C ALA A 100 13.20 -12.59 -6.56
N GLU A 101 12.90 -13.88 -6.67
CA GLU A 101 12.10 -14.43 -7.76
C GLU A 101 10.72 -13.76 -7.83
N LEU A 102 10.45 -13.13 -8.97
CA LEU A 102 9.21 -12.41 -9.29
C LEU A 102 7.95 -13.21 -9.00
N SER A 103 7.97 -14.51 -9.31
CA SER A 103 6.82 -15.40 -9.18
C SER A 103 6.38 -15.63 -7.73
N LEU A 104 7.28 -15.46 -6.75
CA LEU A 104 6.99 -15.67 -5.33
C LEU A 104 6.70 -14.36 -4.59
N THR A 105 7.46 -13.32 -4.92
CA THR A 105 7.36 -12.01 -4.26
C THR A 105 5.97 -11.40 -4.44
N VAL A 106 5.38 -11.54 -5.63
CA VAL A 106 4.09 -10.95 -5.96
C VAL A 106 2.94 -11.58 -5.15
N PRO A 107 2.74 -12.92 -5.13
CA PRO A 107 1.72 -13.55 -4.29
C PRO A 107 1.87 -13.22 -2.80
N ILE A 108 3.09 -13.34 -2.26
CA ILE A 108 3.35 -13.09 -0.83
C ILE A 108 2.99 -11.65 -0.46
N THR A 109 3.49 -10.66 -1.21
CA THR A 109 3.25 -9.24 -0.92
C THR A 109 1.76 -8.91 -1.05
N ASN A 110 1.07 -9.45 -2.06
CA ASN A 110 -0.37 -9.21 -2.24
C ASN A 110 -1.21 -9.79 -1.09
N SER A 111 -0.90 -11.00 -0.64
CA SER A 111 -1.58 -11.61 0.51
C SER A 111 -1.29 -10.88 1.83
N LEU A 112 -0.05 -10.42 2.03
CA LEU A 112 0.31 -9.58 3.18
C LEU A 112 -0.41 -8.22 3.13
N ALA A 113 -0.48 -7.58 1.96
CA ALA A 113 -1.21 -6.33 1.79
C ALA A 113 -2.70 -6.50 2.13
N PHE A 114 -3.34 -7.60 1.72
CA PHE A 114 -4.71 -7.91 2.10
C PHE A 114 -4.85 -8.04 3.63
N MET A 115 -3.97 -8.79 4.28
CA MET A 115 -3.99 -8.97 5.74
C MET A 115 -3.83 -7.64 6.49
N PHE A 116 -2.89 -6.82 6.06
CA PHE A 116 -2.69 -5.48 6.61
C PHE A 116 -3.86 -4.53 6.29
N THR A 117 -4.55 -4.71 5.17
CA THR A 117 -5.78 -3.97 4.87
C THR A 117 -6.86 -4.29 5.88
N VAL A 118 -7.11 -5.57 6.17
CA VAL A 118 -8.08 -6.01 7.18
C VAL A 118 -7.72 -5.47 8.57
N LEU A 119 -6.44 -5.57 8.96
CA LEU A 119 -5.95 -5.01 10.23
C LEU A 119 -6.14 -3.49 10.27
N GLY A 120 -5.86 -2.80 9.17
CA GLY A 120 -6.02 -1.37 9.03
C GLY A 120 -7.49 -0.95 9.09
N GLU A 121 -8.42 -1.71 8.50
CA GLU A 121 -9.86 -1.47 8.59
C GLU A 121 -10.36 -1.66 10.03
N TRP A 122 -9.92 -2.72 10.71
CA TRP A 122 -10.21 -2.92 12.12
C TRP A 122 -9.69 -1.77 12.97
N TRP A 123 -8.46 -1.31 12.72
CA TRP A 123 -7.86 -0.22 13.49
C TRP A 123 -8.49 1.16 13.16
N ALA A 124 -8.74 1.44 11.89
CA ALA A 124 -9.25 2.73 11.42
C ALA A 124 -10.74 2.91 11.71
N GLU A 125 -11.56 1.87 11.55
CA GLU A 125 -13.02 1.96 11.71
C GLU A 125 -13.54 1.38 13.02
N LYS A 126 -12.69 0.71 13.83
CA LYS A 126 -13.09 -0.04 15.05
C LYS A 126 -14.26 -1.01 14.82
N LYS A 127 -14.49 -1.42 13.56
CA LYS A 127 -15.55 -2.37 13.23
C LYS A 127 -15.16 -3.77 13.68
N VAL A 128 -16.10 -4.48 14.27
CA VAL A 128 -15.92 -5.87 14.67
C VAL A 128 -15.74 -6.72 13.41
N ILE A 129 -14.62 -7.44 13.34
CA ILE A 129 -14.27 -8.29 12.19
C ILE A 129 -15.35 -9.37 12.04
N SER A 130 -15.99 -9.44 10.86
CA SER A 130 -17.00 -10.46 10.55
C SER A 130 -16.37 -11.87 10.48
N ARG A 131 -17.18 -12.92 10.69
CA ARG A 131 -16.73 -14.31 10.52
C ARG A 131 -16.19 -14.58 9.12
N ASP A 132 -16.76 -13.97 8.09
CA ASP A 132 -16.31 -14.14 6.70
C ASP A 132 -14.90 -13.57 6.48
N THR A 133 -14.59 -12.45 7.15
CA THR A 133 -13.26 -11.84 7.12
C THR A 133 -12.22 -12.73 7.80
N TRP A 134 -12.58 -13.39 8.91
CA TRP A 134 -11.70 -14.37 9.57
C TRP A 134 -11.40 -15.58 8.68
N ILE A 135 -12.41 -16.10 7.97
CA ILE A 135 -12.23 -17.20 7.02
C ILE A 135 -11.30 -16.76 5.88
N GLY A 136 -11.53 -15.57 5.31
CA GLY A 136 -10.67 -15.01 4.27
C GLY A 136 -9.23 -14.81 4.72
N MET A 137 -9.02 -14.35 5.96
CA MET A 137 -7.69 -14.19 6.55
C MET A 137 -6.98 -15.53 6.76
N GLY A 138 -7.70 -16.55 7.23
CA GLY A 138 -7.19 -17.92 7.36
C GLY A 138 -6.78 -18.52 6.02
N LEU A 139 -7.60 -18.34 4.98
CA LEU A 139 -7.29 -18.81 3.62
C LEU A 139 -6.07 -18.09 3.02
N ALA A 140 -5.94 -16.78 3.26
CA ALA A 140 -4.78 -16.00 2.82
C ALA A 140 -3.49 -16.46 3.53
N LEU A 141 -3.54 -16.71 4.84
CA LEU A 141 -2.42 -17.27 5.61
C LEU A 141 -2.02 -18.66 5.11
N ALA A 142 -2.99 -19.53 4.81
CA ALA A 142 -2.74 -20.84 4.22
C ALA A 142 -2.06 -20.72 2.84
N GLY A 143 -2.50 -19.78 2.00
CA GLY A 143 -1.87 -19.49 0.71
C GLY A 143 -0.41 -19.05 0.86
N ILE A 144 -0.11 -18.13 1.79
CA ILE A 144 1.27 -17.71 2.08
C ILE A 144 2.11 -18.91 2.56
N ALA A 145 1.58 -19.73 3.47
CA ALA A 145 2.28 -20.91 3.98
C ALA A 145 2.61 -21.91 2.85
N LEU A 146 1.68 -22.13 1.91
CA LEU A 146 1.92 -22.97 0.74
C LEU A 146 2.99 -22.38 -0.19
N CYS A 147 2.97 -21.07 -0.43
CA CYS A 147 4.01 -20.39 -1.22
C CYS A 147 5.40 -20.50 -0.57
N VAL A 148 5.49 -20.45 0.76
CA VAL A 148 6.75 -20.66 1.48
C VAL A 148 7.18 -22.12 1.40
N GLN A 149 6.25 -23.06 1.61
CA GLN A 149 6.53 -24.49 1.56
C GLN A 149 6.95 -24.99 0.17
N SER A 150 6.46 -24.39 -0.92
CA SER A 150 6.88 -24.77 -2.28
C SER A 150 8.33 -24.39 -2.60
N LYS A 151 8.97 -23.57 -1.74
CA LYS A 151 10.34 -23.08 -1.95
C LYS A 151 11.38 -23.68 -0.99
N SER A 152 10.95 -24.19 0.17
CA SER A 152 11.77 -25.07 1.02
C SER A 152 11.95 -26.42 0.36
#